data_AF-A0A8S0YLN6-F1
#
_entry.id   AF-A0A8S0YLN6-F1
#
_cell.length_a   1.000
_cell.length_b   1.000
_cell.length_c   1.000
_cell.angle_alpha   90.00
_cell.angle_beta   90.00
_cell.angle_gamma   90.00
#
_symmetry.space_group_name_H-M   'P 1'
#
loop_
_entity.id
_entity.type
_entity.pdbx_description
1 polymer ?
#
loop_
_entity_poly.entity_id
_entity_poly.type
_entity_poly.pdbx_seq_one_letter_code
_entity_poly.pdbx_strand_id
1 'polypeptide(L)'
;MDENEFFRETVQHLARCLSSLNPTPWEKVNTLFMLCPQASSSFVVNPRSQEASIALGLYFLQSGFQHQEKLLPYFLKVLKCLTNAQFEEPLSRIRNGDRK
;
A
#
# COMPACT_ATOMS: atom_id res chain seq x y z
N MET A 1 -7.57 5.50 -18.94
CA MET A 1 -7.46 4.72 -17.70
C MET A 1 -6.56 5.54 -16.79
N ASP A 2 -7.01 5.91 -15.60
CA ASP A 2 -6.19 6.66 -14.64
C ASP A 2 -5.02 5.75 -14.18
N GLU A 3 -3.77 6.19 -14.29
CA GLU A 3 -2.58 5.37 -13.94
C GLU A 3 -2.60 4.87 -12.50
N ASN A 4 -3.27 5.61 -11.61
CA ASN A 4 -3.47 5.23 -10.20
C ASN A 4 -4.39 4.02 -10.05
N GLU A 5 -5.41 3.92 -10.91
CA GLU A 5 -6.36 2.80 -10.91
C GLU A 5 -5.67 1.53 -11.40
N PHE A 6 -4.88 1.62 -12.48
CA PHE A 6 -4.10 0.48 -12.98
C PHE A 6 -3.09 -0.03 -11.94
N PHE A 7 -2.39 0.89 -11.26
CA PHE A 7 -1.46 0.53 -10.19
C PHE A 7 -2.19 -0.21 -9.06
N ARG A 8 -3.32 0.33 -8.58
CA ARG A 8 -4.17 -0.29 -7.56
C ARG A 8 -4.57 -1.71 -7.93
N GLU A 9 -5.12 -1.90 -9.12
CA GLU A 9 -5.57 -3.22 -9.57
C GLU A 9 -4.40 -4.22 -9.62
N THR A 10 -3.25 -3.75 -10.11
CA THR A 10 -2.03 -4.57 -10.20
C THR A 10 -1.51 -4.98 -8.82
N VAL A 11 -1.40 -4.05 -7.86
CA VAL A 11 -0.88 -4.38 -6.51
C VAL A 11 -1.84 -5.27 -5.73
N GLN A 12 -3.15 -5.05 -5.87
CA GLN A 12 -4.14 -5.91 -5.23
C GLN A 12 -4.17 -7.31 -5.84
N HIS A 13 -4.04 -7.42 -7.17
CA HIS A 13 -3.91 -8.71 -7.83
C HIS A 13 -2.65 -9.44 -7.38
N LEU A 14 -1.51 -8.74 -7.32
CA LEU A 14 -0.27 -9.29 -6.79
C LEU A 14 -0.45 -9.79 -5.35
N ALA A 15 -1.04 -9.00 -4.46
CA ALA A 15 -1.32 -9.41 -3.08
C ALA A 15 -2.17 -10.69 -3.00
N ARG A 16 -3.18 -10.84 -3.86
CA ARG A 16 -4.02 -12.04 -3.95
C ARG A 16 -3.26 -13.27 -4.49
N CYS A 17 -2.42 -13.07 -5.51
CA CYS A 17 -1.57 -14.15 -6.02
C CYS A 17 -0.59 -14.62 -4.95
N LEU A 18 0.01 -13.68 -4.21
CA LEU A 18 0.92 -13.98 -3.12
C LEU A 18 0.20 -14.69 -1.98
N SER A 19 -1.00 -14.25 -1.59
CA SER A 19 -1.73 -14.86 -0.47
C SER A 19 -2.19 -16.29 -0.75
N SER A 20 -2.33 -16.64 -2.02
CA SER A 20 -2.65 -18.00 -2.46
C SER A 20 -1.46 -18.97 -2.36
N LEU A 21 -0.23 -18.47 -2.19
CA LEU A 21 0.96 -19.30 -2.03
C LEU A 21 1.10 -19.78 -0.58
N ASN A 22 1.32 -21.08 -0.41
CA ASN A 22 1.54 -21.69 0.90
C ASN A 22 2.68 -22.71 0.82
N PRO A 23 3.89 -22.41 1.34
CA PRO A 23 4.33 -21.15 1.97
C PRO A 23 4.71 -20.08 0.92
N THR A 24 4.39 -18.80 1.18
CA THR A 24 4.82 -17.71 0.31
C THR A 24 6.30 -17.39 0.53
N PRO A 25 7.16 -17.44 -0.50
CA PRO A 25 8.55 -17.04 -0.36
C PRO A 25 8.66 -15.54 -0.05
N TRP A 26 9.47 -15.20 0.96
CA TRP A 26 9.63 -13.83 1.42
C TRP A 26 10.07 -12.88 0.31
N GLU A 27 10.91 -13.32 -0.64
CA GLU A 27 11.38 -12.48 -1.74
C GLU A 27 10.24 -11.85 -2.55
N LYS A 28 9.15 -12.61 -2.76
CA LYS A 28 7.97 -12.14 -3.49
C LYS A 28 7.16 -11.13 -2.68
N VAL A 29 7.01 -11.39 -1.37
CA VAL A 29 6.39 -10.45 -0.42
C VAL A 29 7.22 -9.18 -0.29
N ASN A 30 8.55 -9.32 -0.32
CA ASN A 30 9.49 -8.22 -0.24
C ASN A 30 9.35 -7.27 -1.43
N THR A 31 9.05 -7.78 -2.63
CA THR A 31 8.73 -6.92 -3.78
C THR A 31 7.51 -6.03 -3.49
N LEU A 32 6.42 -6.60 -2.96
CA LEU A 32 5.23 -5.82 -2.56
C LEU A 32 5.56 -4.86 -1.42
N PHE A 33 6.35 -5.31 -0.43
CA PHE A 33 6.78 -4.52 0.71
C PHE A 33 7.64 -3.31 0.32
N MET A 34 8.53 -3.46 -0.66
CA MET A 34 9.36 -2.37 -1.18
C MET A 34 8.54 -1.30 -1.93
N LEU A 35 7.34 -1.63 -2.42
CA LEU A 35 6.41 -0.66 -3.00
C LEU A 35 5.70 0.17 -1.93
N CYS A 36 5.64 -0.33 -0.70
CA CYS A 36 5.01 0.36 0.41
C CYS A 36 5.92 1.49 0.93
N PRO A 37 5.34 2.56 1.51
CA PRO A 37 6.13 3.68 1.98
C PRO A 37 7.04 3.23 3.12
N GLN A 38 8.34 3.47 2.98
CA GLN A 38 9.26 3.23 4.08
C GLN A 38 9.16 4.38 5.08
N ALA A 39 8.94 4.02 6.34
CA ALA A 39 8.90 4.97 7.45
C ALA A 39 10.29 5.59 7.68
N SER A 40 10.56 6.63 6.90
CA SER A 40 11.72 7.52 6.94
C SER A 40 11.37 8.82 7.70
N SER A 41 12.35 9.71 7.89
CA SER A 41 12.22 10.97 8.64
C SER A 41 11.07 11.87 8.17
N SER A 42 10.69 11.81 6.90
CA SER A 42 9.49 12.41 6.34
C SER A 42 8.58 11.33 5.76
N PHE A 43 7.50 10.99 6.48
CA PHE A 43 6.53 9.99 6.02
C PHE A 43 5.53 10.64 5.07
N VAL A 44 5.85 10.62 3.77
CA VAL A 44 4.97 11.14 2.73
C VAL A 44 4.06 10.02 2.24
N VAL A 45 2.76 10.23 2.34
CA VAL A 45 1.74 9.27 1.91
C VAL A 45 1.17 9.73 0.57
N ASN A 46 1.55 9.00 -0.47
CA ASN A 46 1.05 9.19 -1.83
C ASN A 46 -0.10 8.23 -2.08
N PRO A 47 -1.01 8.54 -3.03
CA PRO A 47 -2.08 7.61 -3.40
C PRO A 47 -1.56 6.20 -3.74
N ARG A 48 -0.43 6.09 -4.45
CA ARG A 48 0.20 4.79 -4.77
C ARG A 48 0.70 4.06 -3.52
N SER A 49 1.37 4.76 -2.60
CA SER A 49 1.91 4.14 -1.40
C SER A 49 0.81 3.69 -0.44
N GLN A 50 -0.32 4.40 -0.41
CA GLN A 50 -1.51 4.00 0.31
C GLN A 50 -2.09 2.70 -0.27
N GLU A 51 -2.29 2.61 -1.58
CA GLU A 51 -2.80 1.40 -2.22
C GLU A 51 -1.87 0.19 -2.04
N ALA A 52 -0.55 0.39 -2.11
CA ALA A 52 0.43 -0.66 -1.81
C ALA A 52 0.32 -1.15 -0.36
N SER A 53 0.16 -0.23 0.60
CA SER A 53 0.00 -0.56 2.02
C SER A 53 -1.28 -1.36 2.27
N ILE A 54 -2.37 -0.99 1.61
CA ILE A 54 -3.66 -1.71 1.67
C ILE A 54 -3.51 -3.11 1.06
N ALA A 55 -2.88 -3.22 -0.11
CA ALA A 55 -2.62 -4.51 -0.76
C ALA A 55 -1.78 -5.44 0.14
N LEU A 56 -0.77 -4.90 0.81
CA LEU A 56 0.05 -5.64 1.78
C LEU A 56 -0.80 -6.13 2.97
N GLY A 57 -1.72 -5.30 3.48
CA GLY A 57 -2.66 -5.70 4.53
C GLY A 57 -3.63 -6.79 4.09
N LEU A 58 -4.14 -6.70 2.85
CA LEU A 58 -4.97 -7.73 2.24
C LEU A 58 -4.22 -9.07 2.11
N TYR A 59 -2.97 -9.03 1.64
CA TYR A 59 -2.09 -10.20 1.60
C TYR A 59 -1.93 -10.82 2.99
N PHE A 60 -1.64 -9.99 4.01
CA PHE A 60 -1.42 -10.45 5.37
C PHE A 60 -2.64 -11.17 5.95
N LEU A 61 -3.84 -10.65 5.70
CA LEU A 61 -5.10 -11.26 6.13
C LEU A 61 -5.43 -12.54 5.34
N GLN A 62 -5.30 -12.51 4.01
CA GLN A 62 -5.66 -13.65 3.17
C GLN A 62 -4.69 -14.82 3.28
N SER A 63 -3.40 -14.56 3.50
CA SER A 63 -2.38 -15.60 3.67
C SER A 63 -2.45 -16.30 5.03
N GLY A 64 -3.32 -15.85 5.95
CA GLY A 64 -3.40 -16.39 7.31
C GLY A 64 -2.25 -15.92 8.19
N PHE A 65 -1.90 -14.64 8.13
CA PHE A 65 -0.85 -14.01 8.95
C PHE A 65 0.57 -14.50 8.67
N GLN A 66 0.87 -14.90 7.43
CA GLN A 66 2.25 -15.24 7.06
C GLN A 66 3.19 -14.04 7.23
N HIS A 67 4.45 -14.32 7.60
CA HIS A 67 5.50 -13.32 7.83
C HIS A 67 5.12 -12.23 8.86
N GLN A 68 4.26 -12.57 9.81
CA GLN A 68 3.83 -11.66 10.88
C GLN A 68 4.99 -10.97 11.59
N GLU A 69 6.09 -11.69 11.84
CA GLU A 69 7.27 -11.13 12.51
C GLU A 69 7.88 -9.91 11.80
N LYS A 70 7.68 -9.79 10.48
CA LYS A 70 8.16 -8.66 9.67
C LYS A 70 7.06 -7.65 9.36
N LEU A 71 5.87 -8.13 9.04
CA LEU A 71 4.75 -7.28 8.62
C LEU A 71 4.12 -6.53 9.79
N LEU A 72 3.98 -7.16 10.96
CA LEU A 72 3.38 -6.54 12.14
C LEU A 72 4.16 -5.31 12.63
N PRO A 73 5.49 -5.37 12.84
CA PRO A 73 6.26 -4.18 13.23
C PRO A 73 6.24 -3.10 12.15
N TYR A 74 6.16 -3.47 10.87
CA TYR A 74 5.99 -2.51 9.79
C TYR A 74 4.65 -1.78 9.86
N PHE A 75 3.53 -2.49 9.98
CA PHE A 75 2.21 -1.86 10.10
C PHE A 75 2.13 -0.95 11.33
N LEU A 76 2.67 -1.38 12.47
CA LEU A 76 2.75 -0.54 13.66
C LEU A 76 3.61 0.71 13.44
N LYS A 77 4.72 0.60 12.72
CA LYS A 77 5.58 1.74 12.38
C LYS A 77 4.86 2.72 11.45
N VAL A 78 4.17 2.20 10.42
CA VAL A 78 3.32 3.00 9.52
C VAL A 78 2.22 3.72 10.31
N LEU A 79 1.51 3.04 11.20
CA LEU A 79 0.49 3.63 12.08
C LEU A 79 1.06 4.72 13.00
N LYS A 80 2.27 4.55 13.52
CA LYS A 80 2.95 5.59 14.32
C LYS A 80 3.36 6.79 13.47
N CYS A 81 3.83 6.56 12.25
CA CYS A 81 4.23 7.62 11.32
C CYS A 81 3.03 8.34 10.70
N LEU A 82 1.86 7.68 10.64
CA LEU A 82 0.60 8.23 10.16
C LEU A 82 0.20 9.53 10.88
N THR A 83 0.49 9.65 12.18
CA THR A 83 0.23 10.87 12.96
C THR A 83 1.05 12.08 12.49
N ASN A 84 2.23 11.84 11.91
CA ASN A 84 3.12 12.88 11.36
C ASN A 84 3.17 12.84 9.83
N ALA A 85 2.23 12.14 9.20
CA ALA A 85 2.24 11.93 7.76
C ALA A 85 1.92 13.21 7.01
N GLN A 86 2.67 13.48 5.95
CA GLN A 86 2.25 14.44 4.94
C GLN A 86 1.56 13.68 3.82
N PHE A 87 0.25 13.88 3.69
CA PHE A 87 -0.51 13.32 2.59
C PHE A 87 -0.32 14.21 1.38
N GLU A 88 0.24 13.68 0.29
CA GLU A 88 0.15 14.37 -0.99
C GLU A 88 -1.31 14.32 -1.42
N GLU A 89 -1.98 15.46 -1.37
CA GLU A 89 -3.32 15.58 -1.93
C GLU A 89 -3.23 15.20 -3.41
N PRO A 90 -3.98 14.19 -3.88
CA PRO A 90 -4.15 14.01 -5.30
C PRO A 90 -4.79 15.31 -5.79
N LEU A 91 -4.13 16.03 -6.72
CA LEU A 91 -4.67 17.22 -7.34
C LEU A 91 -6.08 16.88 -7.83
N SER A 92 -7.07 17.23 -7.01
CA SER A 92 -8.45 16.97 -7.33
C SER A 92 -8.70 17.77 -8.58
N ARG A 93 -9.09 17.06 -9.65
CA ARG A 93 -9.62 17.68 -10.85
C ARG A 93 -10.58 18.78 -10.38
N ILE A 94 -10.18 20.03 -10.60
CA ILE A 94 -11.08 21.18 -10.45
C ILE A 94 -12.26 20.83 -11.35
N ARG A 95 -13.39 20.43 -10.77
CA ARG A 95 -14.65 20.37 -11.48
C ARG A 95 -15.07 21.82 -11.65
N ASN A 96 -14.48 22.50 -12.62
CA ASN A 96 -14.96 23.78 -13.14
C ASN A 96 -16.25 23.51 -13.92
N GLY A 97 -17.33 23.29 -13.19
CA GLY A 97 -18.70 23.63 -13.57
C GLY A 97 -19.26 24.22 -12.28
N ASP A 98 -19.61 25.50 -12.20
CA ASP A 98 -20.57 26.17 -13.06
C ASP A 98 -20.19 27.64 -13.29
N ARG A 99 -19.95 28.02 -14.55
CA ARG A 99 -20.27 29.37 -15.03
C ARG A 99 -21.33 29.22 -16.10
N LYS A 100 -22.59 29.47 -15.71
CA LYS A 100 -23.61 29.98 -16.62
C LYS A 100 -24.56 30.87 -15.86
#